data_AF-A0A962G0Y1-F1
#
_entry.id   AF-A0A962G0Y1-F1
#
_cell.length_a   1.000
_cell.length_b   1.000
_cell.length_c   1.000
_cell.angle_alpha   90.00
_cell.angle_beta   90.00
_cell.angle_gamma   90.00
#
_symmetry.space_group_name_H-M   'P 1'
#
loop_
_entity.id
_entity.type
_entity.pdbx_description
1 polymer ?
#
loop_
_entity_poly.entity_id
_entity_poly.type
_entity_poly.pdbx_seq_one_letter_code
_entity_poly.pdbx_strand_id
1 'polypeptide(L)'
;LGAITYQDNDTVLHTDASLLPSQRKAWAAWNAFLPANPSQVCTVSYCMNLLQGLTVDTPLVVTLNRTQDIDSTKILCRRGYKHPVYTHEAVAAQVRKSEIQGRHRTWFAGAYWGWGFHEDGIRSGVEVARALGVSWGEVSGVESRVPSALEAAA
;
A
#
# COMPACT_ATOMS: atom_id res chain seq x y z
N LEU A 1 -11.07 13.48 10.13
CA LEU A 1 -11.07 12.02 9.91
C LEU A 1 -12.13 11.57 8.92
N GLY A 2 -13.39 12.02 9.01
CA GLY A 2 -14.44 11.60 8.06
C GLY A 2 -14.19 11.92 6.58
N ALA A 3 -13.34 12.89 6.26
CA ALA A 3 -12.92 13.20 4.88
C ALA A 3 -11.92 12.19 4.29
N ILE A 4 -11.32 11.32 5.11
CA ILE A 4 -10.42 10.26 4.66
C ILE A 4 -11.30 9.04 4.36
N THR A 5 -11.77 8.95 3.14
CA THR A 5 -12.60 7.84 2.66
C THR A 5 -11.74 6.69 2.18
N TYR A 6 -12.36 5.52 2.00
CA TYR A 6 -11.67 4.29 1.62
C TYR A 6 -12.40 3.61 0.46
N GLN A 7 -11.61 2.98 -0.41
CA GLN A 7 -12.09 2.09 -1.45
C GLN A 7 -11.89 0.64 -1.02
N ASP A 8 -12.91 -0.19 -1.19
CA ASP A 8 -12.80 -1.64 -1.03
C ASP A 8 -12.02 -2.26 -2.18
N ASN A 9 -11.02 -3.08 -1.84
CA ASN A 9 -10.19 -3.82 -2.77
C ASN A 9 -10.24 -5.31 -2.45
N ASP A 10 -10.64 -6.10 -3.43
CA ASP A 10 -10.57 -7.54 -3.39
C ASP A 10 -9.23 -8.02 -3.97
N THR A 11 -8.54 -8.88 -3.23
CA THR A 11 -7.23 -9.40 -3.59
C THR A 11 -7.28 -10.92 -3.58
N VAL A 12 -6.96 -11.52 -4.72
CA VAL A 12 -7.01 -12.97 -4.89
C VAL A 12 -5.64 -13.50 -5.27
N LEU A 13 -5.14 -14.46 -4.50
CA LEU A 13 -4.01 -15.30 -4.87
C LEU A 13 -4.55 -16.55 -5.59
N HIS A 14 -4.04 -16.82 -6.78
CA HIS A 14 -4.48 -17.93 -7.63
C HIS A 14 -3.34 -18.45 -8.51
N THR A 15 -3.58 -19.58 -9.18
CA THR A 15 -2.66 -20.19 -10.16
C THR A 15 -3.12 -20.02 -11.61
N ASP A 16 -4.19 -19.25 -11.84
CA ASP A 16 -4.72 -19.00 -13.18
C ASP A 16 -3.86 -18.03 -14.00
N ALA A 17 -3.03 -18.58 -14.89
CA ALA A 17 -2.17 -17.81 -15.79
C ALA A 17 -2.92 -17.07 -16.91
N SER A 18 -4.22 -17.33 -17.11
CA SER A 18 -5.00 -16.67 -18.16
C SER A 18 -5.14 -15.16 -17.94
N LEU A 19 -4.93 -14.69 -16.70
CA LEU A 19 -4.94 -13.27 -16.33
C LEU A 19 -3.61 -12.55 -16.61
N LEU A 20 -2.57 -13.28 -17.02
CA LEU A 20 -1.29 -12.73 -17.49
C LEU A 20 -1.29 -12.64 -19.03
N PRO A 21 -0.33 -11.90 -19.64
CA PRO A 21 -0.20 -11.87 -21.09
C PRO A 21 -0.08 -13.28 -21.68
N SER A 22 -0.76 -13.53 -22.80
CA SER A 22 -0.74 -14.84 -23.47
C SER A 22 0.67 -15.26 -23.90
N GLN A 23 1.52 -14.29 -24.25
CA GLN A 23 2.94 -14.52 -24.51
C GLN A 23 3.74 -14.48 -23.21
N ARG A 24 4.30 -15.62 -22.81
CA ARG A 24 5.12 -15.74 -21.59
C ARG A 24 6.32 -14.78 -21.55
N LYS A 25 6.86 -14.41 -22.72
CA LYS A 25 7.95 -13.42 -22.83
C LYS A 25 7.54 -12.00 -22.41
N ALA A 26 6.24 -11.69 -22.42
CA ALA A 26 5.69 -10.41 -22.00
C ALA A 26 5.27 -10.39 -20.52
N TRP A 27 5.48 -11.48 -19.78
CA TRP A 27 5.16 -11.49 -18.35
C TRP A 27 6.05 -10.52 -17.61
N ALA A 28 5.42 -9.63 -16.85
CA ALA A 28 6.10 -8.73 -15.93
C ALA A 28 5.73 -9.06 -14.49
N ALA A 29 6.48 -8.53 -13.54
CA ALA A 29 6.10 -8.58 -12.13
C ALA A 29 4.72 -7.90 -11.90
N TRP A 30 4.37 -6.91 -12.73
CA TRP A 30 3.13 -6.15 -12.68
C TRP A 30 2.49 -6.15 -14.07
N ASN A 31 1.28 -6.67 -14.21
CA ASN A 31 0.57 -6.75 -15.49
C ASN A 31 -0.74 -5.98 -15.37
N ALA A 32 -0.79 -4.80 -16.00
CA ALA A 32 -1.99 -3.98 -16.03
C ALA A 32 -2.96 -4.50 -17.10
N PHE A 33 -4.24 -4.55 -16.76
CA PHE A 33 -5.32 -4.81 -17.68
C PHE A 33 -6.15 -3.55 -17.83
N LEU A 34 -6.13 -3.00 -19.04
CA LEU A 34 -6.93 -1.86 -19.44
C LEU A 34 -8.14 -2.40 -20.22
N PRO A 35 -9.36 -2.30 -19.66
CA PRO A 35 -10.56 -2.69 -20.38
C PRO A 35 -10.77 -1.82 -21.63
N ALA A 36 -11.38 -2.40 -22.66
CA ALA A 36 -11.71 -1.66 -23.88
C ALA A 36 -12.75 -0.55 -23.65
N ASN A 37 -13.64 -0.74 -22.67
CA ASN A 37 -14.60 0.26 -22.24
C ASN A 37 -13.92 1.23 -21.25
N PRO A 38 -13.76 2.53 -21.57
CA PRO A 38 -13.09 3.50 -20.69
C PRO A 38 -13.78 3.75 -19.35
N SER A 39 -15.06 3.37 -19.21
CA SER A 39 -15.79 3.47 -17.94
C SER A 39 -15.43 2.37 -16.93
N GLN A 40 -14.75 1.31 -17.36
CA GLN A 40 -14.30 0.24 -16.49
C GLN A 40 -12.93 0.55 -15.91
N VAL A 41 -12.72 0.16 -14.64
CA VAL A 41 -11.50 0.47 -13.90
C VAL A 41 -10.35 -0.44 -14.37
N CYS A 42 -9.16 0.15 -14.51
CA CYS A 42 -7.93 -0.60 -14.74
C CYS A 42 -7.64 -1.52 -13.54
N THR A 43 -7.20 -2.75 -13.82
CA THR A 43 -6.85 -3.72 -12.78
C THR A 43 -5.43 -4.22 -12.96
N VAL A 44 -4.85 -4.80 -11.92
CA VAL A 44 -3.47 -5.30 -11.94
C VAL A 44 -3.45 -6.77 -11.52
N SER A 45 -2.62 -7.55 -12.21
CA SER A 45 -2.23 -8.91 -11.83
C SER A 45 -0.72 -8.97 -11.63
N TYR A 46 -0.29 -9.28 -10.41
CA TYR A 46 1.10 -9.43 -10.03
C TYR A 46 1.56 -10.87 -10.29
N CYS A 47 2.60 -11.04 -11.09
CA CYS A 47 3.26 -12.34 -11.20
C CYS A 47 4.23 -12.47 -10.02
N MET A 48 3.84 -13.20 -8.98
CA MET A 48 4.60 -13.31 -7.74
C MET A 48 5.93 -14.03 -7.94
N ASN A 49 6.01 -14.96 -8.90
CA ASN A 49 7.28 -15.60 -9.29
C ASN A 49 8.32 -14.56 -9.70
N LEU A 50 7.92 -13.56 -10.50
CA LEU A 50 8.81 -12.48 -10.92
C LEU A 50 8.99 -11.43 -9.82
N LEU A 51 7.90 -11.04 -9.15
CA LEU A 51 7.91 -9.96 -8.16
C LEU A 51 8.73 -10.31 -6.91
N GLN A 52 8.68 -11.58 -6.48
CA GLN A 52 9.35 -12.06 -5.26
C GLN A 52 10.50 -13.03 -5.55
N GLY A 53 10.78 -13.34 -6.82
CA GLY A 53 11.83 -14.28 -7.21
C GLY A 53 11.53 -15.74 -6.81
N LEU A 54 10.27 -16.15 -6.81
CA LEU A 54 9.87 -17.51 -6.42
C LEU A 54 10.26 -18.51 -7.53
N THR A 55 10.93 -19.60 -7.16
CA THR A 55 11.49 -20.61 -8.08
C THR A 55 10.53 -21.74 -8.43
N VAL A 56 9.25 -21.63 -8.05
CA VAL A 56 8.24 -22.64 -8.38
C VAL A 56 7.78 -22.49 -9.84
N ASP A 57 7.58 -23.61 -10.54
CA ASP A 57 7.13 -23.60 -11.93
C ASP A 57 5.66 -23.17 -12.07
N THR A 58 4.84 -23.46 -11.05
CA THR A 58 3.46 -23.03 -11.00
C THR A 58 3.39 -21.50 -10.92
N PRO A 59 2.65 -20.83 -11.80
CA PRO A 59 2.46 -19.39 -11.71
C PRO A 59 1.65 -19.07 -10.47
N LEU A 60 2.20 -18.22 -9.60
CA LEU A 60 1.51 -17.63 -8.47
C LEU A 60 1.16 -16.20 -8.84
N VAL A 61 -0.13 -15.92 -8.92
CA VAL A 61 -0.63 -14.62 -9.38
C VAL A 61 -1.50 -14.00 -8.30
N VAL A 62 -1.27 -12.72 -8.03
CA VAL A 62 -2.17 -11.92 -7.19
C VAL A 62 -2.91 -10.94 -8.09
N THR A 63 -4.23 -11.07 -8.19
CA THR A 63 -5.06 -10.16 -8.98
C THR A 63 -5.92 -9.30 -8.06
N LEU A 64 -5.99 -8.01 -8.40
CA LEU A 64 -6.81 -7.03 -7.69
C LEU A 64 -8.11 -6.74 -8.46
N ASN A 65 -9.24 -6.78 -7.74
CA ASN A 65 -10.55 -6.30 -8.21
C ASN A 65 -11.04 -6.93 -9.53
N ARG A 66 -10.61 -8.16 -9.84
CA ARG A 66 -10.99 -8.88 -11.07
C ARG A 66 -11.27 -10.37 -10.84
N THR A 67 -11.83 -10.68 -9.68
CA THR A 67 -12.06 -12.06 -9.22
C THR A 67 -12.99 -12.85 -10.12
N GLN A 68 -13.93 -12.17 -10.78
CA GLN A 68 -14.88 -12.78 -11.71
C GLN A 68 -14.23 -13.40 -12.96
N ASP A 69 -13.01 -12.96 -13.30
CA ASP A 69 -12.28 -13.48 -14.46
C ASP A 69 -11.36 -14.67 -14.10
N ILE A 70 -11.25 -15.00 -12.81
CA ILE A 70 -10.39 -16.08 -12.32
C ILE A 70 -11.15 -17.40 -12.34
N ASP A 71 -10.55 -18.45 -12.89
CA ASP A 71 -11.03 -19.82 -12.70
C ASP A 71 -11.11 -20.15 -11.19
N SER A 72 -12.33 -20.34 -10.69
CA SER A 72 -12.59 -20.53 -9.26
C SER A 72 -11.91 -21.77 -8.68
N THR A 73 -11.59 -22.76 -9.51
CA THR A 73 -10.86 -23.97 -9.09
C THR A 73 -9.37 -23.71 -8.81
N LYS A 74 -8.85 -22.57 -9.28
CA LYS A 74 -7.44 -22.17 -9.14
C LYS A 74 -7.20 -21.11 -8.06
N ILE A 75 -8.25 -20.71 -7.34
CA ILE A 75 -8.16 -19.75 -6.24
C ILE A 75 -7.54 -20.43 -5.02
N LEU A 76 -6.44 -19.87 -4.52
CA LEU A 76 -5.76 -20.33 -3.30
C LEU A 76 -6.20 -19.55 -2.07
N CYS A 77 -6.41 -18.23 -2.23
CA CYS A 77 -6.75 -17.33 -1.13
C CYS A 77 -7.42 -16.06 -1.64
N ARG A 78 -8.40 -15.56 -0.91
CA ARG A 78 -9.08 -14.28 -1.16
C ARG A 78 -9.05 -13.42 0.10
N ARG A 79 -8.77 -12.13 -0.04
CA ARG A 79 -8.72 -11.15 1.05
C ARG A 79 -9.35 -9.83 0.60
N GLY A 80 -10.17 -9.25 1.47
CA GLY A 80 -10.66 -7.89 1.32
C GLY A 80 -9.77 -6.91 2.06
N TYR A 81 -9.37 -5.84 1.38
CA TYR A 81 -8.64 -4.72 1.93
C TYR A 81 -9.41 -3.42 1.69
N LYS A 82 -9.02 -2.37 2.41
CA LYS A 82 -9.52 -1.02 2.19
C LYS A 82 -8.33 -0.09 2.00
N HIS A 83 -8.32 0.68 0.92
CA HIS A 83 -7.25 1.65 0.64
C HIS A 83 -7.78 3.08 0.78
N PRO A 84 -7.03 4.00 1.43
CA PRO A 84 -7.40 5.41 1.48
C PRO A 84 -7.55 5.99 0.07
N VAL A 85 -8.58 6.81 -0.13
CA VAL A 85 -8.79 7.55 -1.37
C VAL A 85 -8.25 8.97 -1.19
N TYR A 86 -7.37 9.39 -2.10
CA TYR A 86 -6.77 10.73 -2.06
C TYR A 86 -7.62 11.73 -2.82
N THR A 87 -8.56 12.35 -2.12
CA THR A 87 -9.28 13.51 -2.61
C THR A 87 -8.67 14.80 -2.07
N HIS A 88 -9.05 15.94 -2.65
CA HIS A 88 -8.63 17.25 -2.13
C HIS A 88 -9.04 17.43 -0.66
N GLU A 89 -10.22 16.94 -0.28
CA GLU A 89 -10.74 16.96 1.09
C GLU A 89 -9.92 16.06 2.02
N ALA A 90 -9.52 14.87 1.56
CA ALA A 90 -8.66 13.97 2.33
C ALA A 90 -7.30 14.62 2.62
N VAL A 91 -6.67 15.25 1.61
CA VAL A 91 -5.39 15.94 1.75
C VAL A 91 -5.53 17.17 2.65
N ALA A 92 -6.58 17.97 2.50
CA ALA A 92 -6.84 19.10 3.39
C ALA A 92 -7.05 18.65 4.85
N ALA A 93 -7.69 17.50 5.07
CA ALA A 93 -7.85 16.92 6.40
C ALA A 93 -6.54 16.42 6.99
N GLN A 94 -5.60 15.93 6.18
CA GLN A 94 -4.26 15.52 6.64
C GLN A 94 -3.46 16.70 7.22
N VAL A 95 -3.54 17.89 6.60
CA VAL A 95 -2.86 19.11 7.10
C VAL A 95 -3.34 19.50 8.50
N ARG A 96 -4.61 19.19 8.82
CA ARG A 96 -5.26 19.49 10.11
C ARG A 96 -4.99 18.45 11.20
N LYS A 97 -4.05 17.52 10.97
CA LYS A 97 -3.69 16.45 11.91
C LYS A 97 -3.41 16.96 13.34
N SER A 98 -2.69 18.08 13.48
CA SER A 98 -2.32 18.64 14.78
C SER A 98 -3.51 19.09 15.62
N GLU A 99 -4.67 19.38 15.01
CA GLU A 99 -5.88 19.81 15.73
C GLU A 99 -6.42 18.72 16.65
N ILE A 100 -6.23 17.44 16.27
CA ILE A 100 -6.85 16.29 16.95
C ILE A 100 -5.88 15.47 17.81
N GLN A 101 -4.58 15.57 17.57
CA GLN A 101 -3.59 14.74 18.28
C GLN A 101 -3.49 15.13 19.76
N GLY A 102 -3.47 14.13 20.64
CA GLY A 102 -3.36 14.31 22.10
C GLY A 102 -4.63 14.83 22.78
N ARG A 103 -5.68 15.15 22.02
CA ARG A 103 -6.97 15.57 22.58
C ARG A 103 -7.62 14.39 23.29
N HIS A 104 -8.13 14.62 24.49
CA HIS A 104 -8.76 13.57 25.31
C HIS A 104 -7.88 12.31 25.45
N ARG A 105 -6.56 12.48 25.59
CA ARG A 105 -5.57 11.39 25.69
C ARG A 105 -5.63 10.41 24.49
N THR A 106 -6.10 10.87 23.34
CA THR A 106 -6.24 10.07 22.12
C THR A 106 -5.21 10.50 21.09
N TRP A 107 -4.60 9.50 20.44
CA TRP A 107 -3.64 9.69 19.37
C TRP A 107 -4.01 8.80 18.19
N PHE A 108 -3.78 9.30 16.98
CA PHE A 108 -4.11 8.65 15.72
C PHE A 108 -2.84 8.41 14.92
N ALA A 109 -2.59 7.16 14.54
CA ALA A 109 -1.53 6.75 13.63
C ALA A 109 -2.11 5.87 12.51
N GLY A 110 -1.41 5.81 11.39
CA GLY A 110 -1.81 5.04 10.22
C GLY A 110 -1.35 5.67 8.91
N ALA A 111 -1.30 4.83 7.87
CA ALA A 111 -0.80 5.22 6.55
C ALA A 111 -1.62 6.35 5.88
N TYR A 112 -2.86 6.55 6.33
CA TYR A 112 -3.73 7.64 5.89
C TYR A 112 -3.25 9.04 6.29
N TRP A 113 -2.20 9.15 7.11
CA TRP A 113 -1.51 10.42 7.39
C TRP A 113 -0.44 10.79 6.34
N GLY A 114 -0.42 10.10 5.21
CA GLY A 114 0.42 10.41 4.04
C GLY A 114 -0.18 9.80 2.78
N TRP A 115 0.61 9.04 2.02
CA TRP A 115 0.23 8.46 0.74
C TRP A 115 -0.14 6.97 0.81
N GLY A 116 -0.42 6.46 2.02
CA GLY A 116 -1.00 5.13 2.23
C GLY A 116 -0.03 3.97 2.09
N PHE A 117 1.27 4.26 1.99
CA PHE A 117 2.30 3.24 1.97
C PHE A 117 2.74 2.86 3.38
N HIS A 118 3.48 1.76 3.49
CA HIS A 118 3.99 1.24 4.75
C HIS A 118 4.83 2.28 5.52
N GLU A 119 5.62 3.08 4.79
CA GLU A 119 6.44 4.14 5.38
C GLU A 119 5.59 5.21 6.08
N ASP A 120 4.44 5.60 5.52
CA ASP A 120 3.53 6.55 6.16
C ASP A 120 2.92 5.97 7.45
N GLY A 121 2.63 4.67 7.43
CA GLY A 121 2.19 3.95 8.61
C GLY A 121 3.25 3.99 9.72
N ILE A 122 4.49 3.65 9.39
CA ILE A 122 5.61 3.63 10.33
C ILE A 122 5.90 5.05 10.84
N ARG A 123 6.11 6.02 9.94
CA ARG A 123 6.36 7.42 10.27
C ARG A 123 5.31 7.98 11.22
N SER A 124 4.02 7.79 10.93
CA SER A 124 2.95 8.29 11.79
C SER A 124 2.90 7.61 13.16
N GLY A 125 3.27 6.32 13.24
CA GLY A 125 3.45 5.61 14.50
C GLY A 125 4.60 6.17 15.33
N VAL A 126 5.75 6.42 14.70
CA VAL A 126 6.93 7.03 15.33
C VAL A 126 6.61 8.44 15.86
N GLU A 127 5.88 9.25 15.08
CA GLU A 127 5.42 10.57 15.51
C GLU A 127 4.55 10.49 16.79
N VAL A 128 3.63 9.53 16.86
CA VAL A 128 2.80 9.31 18.06
C VAL A 128 3.64 8.81 19.24
N ALA A 129 4.55 7.86 19.02
CA ALA A 129 5.44 7.35 20.07
C ALA A 129 6.27 8.47 20.70
N ARG A 130 6.85 9.36 19.88
CA ARG A 130 7.60 10.54 20.35
C ARG A 130 6.72 11.49 21.17
N ALA A 131 5.49 11.71 20.72
CA ALA A 131 4.55 12.56 21.45
C ALA A 131 4.10 11.97 22.81
N LEU A 132 4.26 10.65 22.98
CA LEU A 132 4.08 9.93 24.24
C LEU A 132 5.37 9.80 25.06
N GLY A 133 6.48 10.40 24.61
CA GLY A 133 7.77 10.38 25.30
C GLY A 133 8.64 9.15 25.01
N VAL A 134 8.34 8.38 23.96
CA VAL A 134 9.12 7.20 23.55
C VAL A 134 9.93 7.53 22.29
N SER A 135 11.25 7.36 22.35
CA SER A 135 12.13 7.48 21.18
C SER A 135 12.17 6.15 20.39
N TRP A 136 12.18 6.26 19.06
CA TRP A 136 12.37 5.14 18.14
C TRP A 136 13.62 5.41 17.30
N GLY A 137 14.54 4.44 17.27
CA GLY A 137 15.82 4.58 16.58
C GLY A 137 16.99 5.06 17.45
N GLU A 138 16.76 5.37 18.73
CA GLU A 138 17.87 5.52 19.69
C GLU A 138 18.34 4.13 20.12
N VAL A 139 19.20 3.53 19.30
CA VAL A 139 20.12 2.51 19.78
C VAL A 139 21.19 3.26 20.56
N SER A 140 21.30 3.00 21.86
CA SER A 140 22.44 3.48 22.64
C SER A 140 23.73 3.04 21.96
N GLY A 141 24.46 3.99 21.35
CA GLY A 141 25.79 3.77 20.75
C GLY A 141 25.89 3.79 19.22
N VAL A 142 24.89 4.23 18.45
CA VAL A 142 25.04 4.47 17.00
C VAL A 142 24.74 5.93 16.68
N GLU A 143 25.78 6.72 16.37
CA GLU A 143 25.62 8.08 15.85
C GLU A 143 24.84 8.08 14.52
N SER A 144 23.81 8.92 14.44
CA SER A 144 23.03 9.14 13.22
C SER A 144 23.91 9.80 12.15
N ARG A 145 24.16 9.11 11.04
CA ARG A 145 24.86 9.66 9.86
C ARG A 145 23.94 10.42 8.89
N VAL A 146 22.79 10.90 9.34
CA VAL A 146 21.88 11.67 8.50
C VAL A 146 22.18 13.16 8.75
N PRO A 147 22.75 13.90 7.78
CA PRO A 147 23.00 15.33 7.95
C PRO A 147 21.68 16.06 8.17
N SER A 148 21.70 17.10 8.99
CA SER A 148 20.51 17.92 9.17
C SER A 148 20.21 18.68 7.87
N ALA A 149 18.94 18.93 7.58
CA ALA A 149 18.54 19.72 6.40
C ALA A 149 19.11 21.16 6.40
N LEU A 150 19.66 21.61 7.53
CA LEU A 150 20.35 22.91 7.66
C LEU A 150 21.80 22.88 7.12
N GLU A 151 22.43 21.71 6.98
CA GLU A 151 23.80 21.60 6.46
C GLU A 151 23.86 21.46 4.93
N ALA A 152 22.75 21.12 4.28
CA ALA A 152 22.68 20.99 2.82
C ALA A 152 22.47 22.31 2.08
N ALA A 153 22.40 23.44 2.81
CA ALA A 153 22.13 24.77 2.27
C ALA A 153 23.24 25.80 2.60
N ALA A 154 24.45 25.34 2.91
CA ALA A 154 25.67 26.15 2.99
C ALA A 154 26.66 25.70 1.92
#